data_AF-A0A1F6QKG9-F1
#
_entry.id   AF-A0A1F6QKG9-F1
#
_cell.length_a   1.000
_cell.length_b   1.000
_cell.length_c   1.000
_cell.angle_alpha   90.00
_cell.angle_beta   90.00
_cell.angle_gamma   90.00
#
_symmetry.space_group_name_H-M   'P 1'
#
loop_
_entity.id
_entity.type
_entity.pdbx_description
1 polymer ?
#
loop_
_entity_poly.entity_id
_entity_poly.type
_entity_poly.pdbx_seq_one_letter_code
_entity_poly.pdbx_strand_id
1 'polypeptide(L)'
;MVFKYRLEKILKIREEELDEAILEMKKAEDHLRKVSHDLSATTENRNDLHAELIKEGISRATLYVRRIKQLNDRIAQLEKDLQTAQEKLIKAKEAVKEAKMKLEALKRHKQKKQKNYNEEENRLERIRLDEIGVIKHARELLEAREE
;
A
#
# COMPACT_ATOMS: atom_id res chain seq x y z
N MET A 1 -11.51 27.18 -19.19
CA MET A 1 -12.30 26.39 -18.22
C MET A 1 -11.33 25.58 -17.36
N VAL A 2 -11.68 25.15 -16.14
CA VAL A 2 -10.77 24.32 -15.32
C VAL A 2 -11.02 22.84 -15.62
N PHE A 3 -9.96 22.06 -15.88
CA PHE A 3 -10.08 20.62 -16.12
C PHE A 3 -10.70 19.90 -14.93
N LYS A 4 -11.73 19.10 -15.19
CA LYS A 4 -12.37 18.22 -14.20
C LYS A 4 -12.21 16.77 -14.62
N TYR A 5 -11.54 15.98 -13.80
CA TYR A 5 -11.37 14.56 -14.06
C TYR A 5 -12.62 13.77 -13.67
N ARG A 6 -13.20 13.04 -14.62
CA ARG A 6 -14.46 12.28 -14.41
C ARG A 6 -14.35 11.21 -13.33
N LEU A 7 -13.17 10.61 -13.16
CA LEU A 7 -12.94 9.51 -12.21
C LEU A 7 -12.27 9.98 -10.92
N GLU A 8 -12.38 11.27 -10.56
CA GLU A 8 -11.73 11.82 -9.35
C GLU A 8 -12.19 11.11 -8.07
N LYS A 9 -13.49 10.82 -7.95
CA LYS A 9 -14.03 10.07 -6.80
C LYS A 9 -13.44 8.68 -6.69
N ILE A 10 -13.30 7.98 -7.82
CA ILE A 10 -12.72 6.64 -7.88
C ILE A 10 -11.23 6.69 -7.54
N LEU A 11 -10.51 7.72 -8.00
CA LEU A 11 -9.10 7.91 -7.67
C LEU A 11 -8.91 8.06 -6.16
N LYS A 12 -9.74 8.86 -5.49
CA LYS A 12 -9.71 9.00 -4.02
C LYS A 12 -9.98 7.68 -3.30
N ILE A 13 -11.02 6.94 -3.72
CA ILE A 13 -11.33 5.62 -3.15
C ILE A 13 -10.12 4.68 -3.30
N ARG A 14 -9.43 4.68 -4.45
CA ARG A 14 -8.22 3.85 -4.64
C ARG A 14 -7.02 4.31 -3.82
N GLU A 15 -6.93 5.59 -3.46
CA GLU A 15 -5.92 6.09 -2.53
C GLU A 15 -6.22 5.60 -1.11
N GLU A 16 -7.48 5.68 -0.68
CA GLU A 16 -7.95 5.14 0.61
C GLU A 16 -7.74 3.62 0.70
N GLU A 17 -8.11 2.85 -0.34
CA GLU A 17 -7.88 1.40 -0.40
C GLU A 17 -6.38 1.04 -0.28
N LEU A 18 -5.50 1.86 -0.86
CA LEU A 18 -4.05 1.66 -0.75
C LEU A 18 -3.58 1.91 0.68
N ASP A 19 -4.07 2.98 1.31
CA ASP A 19 -3.72 3.32 2.69
C ASP A 19 -4.22 2.24 3.67
N GLU A 20 -5.43 1.71 3.46
CA GLU A 20 -5.98 0.57 4.21
C GLU A 20 -5.13 -0.70 4.02
N ALA A 21 -4.75 -1.02 2.78
CA ALA A 21 -3.90 -2.18 2.50
C ALA A 21 -2.51 -2.05 3.16
N ILE A 22 -1.93 -0.84 3.18
CA ILE A 22 -0.65 -0.58 3.85
C ILE A 22 -0.81 -0.74 5.37
N LEU A 23 -1.91 -0.26 5.95
CA LEU A 23 -2.19 -0.42 7.36
C LEU A 23 -2.31 -1.90 7.74
N GLU A 24 -3.01 -2.69 6.93
CA GLU A 24 -3.16 -4.13 7.17
C GLU A 24 -1.83 -4.87 7.04
N MET A 25 -1.00 -4.51 6.06
CA MET A 25 0.36 -5.03 5.93
C MET A 25 1.19 -4.75 7.20
N LYS A 26 1.13 -3.52 7.74
CA LYS A 26 1.83 -3.18 8.99
C LYS A 26 1.34 -4.00 10.17
N LYS A 27 0.01 -4.19 10.32
CA LYS A 27 -0.54 -5.05 11.37
C LYS A 27 -0.05 -6.50 11.24
N ALA A 28 0.04 -7.02 10.02
CA ALA A 28 0.58 -8.35 9.77
C ALA A 28 2.08 -8.45 10.12
N GLU A 29 2.88 -7.41 9.82
CA GLU A 29 4.29 -7.34 10.22
C GLU A 29 4.45 -7.31 11.74
N ASP A 30 3.67 -6.49 12.43
CA ASP A 30 3.71 -6.40 13.89
C ASP A 30 3.28 -7.70 14.56
N HIS A 31 2.26 -8.36 14.01
CA HIS A 31 1.84 -9.68 14.49
C HIS A 31 2.94 -10.73 14.29
N LEU A 32 3.58 -10.75 13.12
CA LEU A 32 4.71 -11.65 12.84
C LEU A 32 5.87 -11.42 13.82
N ARG A 33 6.20 -10.15 14.10
CA ARG A 33 7.24 -9.79 15.07
C ARG A 33 6.90 -10.30 16.48
N LYS A 34 5.65 -10.13 16.92
CA LYS A 34 5.19 -10.62 18.23
C LYS A 34 5.30 -12.13 18.32
N VAL A 35 4.79 -12.87 17.34
CA VAL A 35 4.85 -14.34 17.34
C VAL A 35 6.30 -14.84 17.31
N SER A 36 7.17 -14.21 16.50
CA SER A 36 8.60 -14.53 16.45
C SER A 36 9.30 -14.30 17.80
N HIS A 37 9.01 -13.17 18.44
CA HIS A 37 9.53 -12.85 19.77
C HIS A 37 9.07 -13.87 20.82
N ASP A 38 7.77 -14.18 20.86
CA ASP A 38 7.20 -15.14 21.81
C ASP A 38 7.75 -16.55 21.60
N LEU A 39 7.99 -16.94 20.34
CA LEU A 39 8.65 -18.21 20.00
C LEU A 39 10.08 -18.25 20.53
N SER A 40 10.85 -17.19 20.31
CA SER A 40 12.22 -17.08 20.82
C SER A 40 12.26 -17.16 22.35
N ALA A 41 11.45 -16.36 23.03
CA ALA A 41 11.39 -16.33 24.49
C ALA A 41 10.95 -17.68 25.08
N THR A 42 9.96 -18.35 24.46
CA THR A 42 9.51 -19.68 24.92
C THR A 42 10.58 -20.74 24.71
N THR A 43 11.34 -20.64 23.62
CA THR A 43 12.46 -21.54 23.31
C THR A 43 13.61 -21.36 24.29
N GLU A 44 13.95 -20.12 24.64
CA GLU A 44 14.96 -19.78 25.66
C GLU A 44 14.54 -20.32 27.03
N ASN A 45 13.32 -20.01 27.48
CA ASN A 45 12.77 -20.54 28.74
C ASN A 45 12.82 -22.07 28.82
N ARG A 46 12.56 -22.77 27.71
CA ARG A 46 12.67 -24.23 27.65
C ARG A 46 14.12 -24.69 27.80
N ASN A 47 15.07 -24.02 27.15
CA ASN A 47 16.48 -24.35 27.23
C ASN A 47 17.02 -24.12 28.65
N ASP A 48 16.62 -23.03 29.30
CA ASP A 48 16.97 -22.75 30.70
C ASP A 48 16.42 -23.82 31.63
N LEU A 49 15.17 -24.24 31.44
CA LEU A 49 14.57 -25.32 32.21
C LEU A 49 15.28 -26.67 32.02
N HIS A 50 15.78 -26.93 30.81
CA HIS A 50 16.62 -28.09 30.52
C HIS A 50 17.96 -28.02 31.27
N ALA A 51 18.61 -26.85 31.31
CA ALA A 51 19.85 -26.65 32.02
C ALA A 51 19.66 -26.81 33.55
N GLU A 52 18.57 -26.28 34.10
CA GLU A 52 18.21 -26.47 35.51
C GLU A 52 17.97 -27.93 35.86
N LEU A 53 17.25 -28.69 35.03
CA LEU A 53 17.03 -30.12 35.23
C LEU A 53 18.35 -30.91 35.32
N ILE A 54 19.31 -30.60 34.44
CA ILE A 54 20.63 -31.24 34.46
C ILE A 54 21.37 -30.92 35.76
N LYS A 55 21.19 -29.72 36.32
CA LYS A 55 21.85 -29.26 37.54
C LYS A 55 21.21 -29.81 38.83
N GLU A 56 19.88 -29.83 38.93
CA GLU A 56 19.15 -30.30 40.13
C GLU A 56 19.08 -31.85 40.25
N GLY A 57 19.35 -32.57 39.16
CA GLY A 57 19.36 -34.03 39.14
C GLY A 57 17.96 -34.66 39.22
N ILE A 58 17.89 -35.94 39.63
CA ILE A 58 16.68 -36.77 39.51
C ILE A 58 15.56 -36.35 40.50
N SER A 59 15.91 -35.69 41.59
CA SER A 59 15.01 -35.42 42.73
C SER A 59 13.72 -34.65 42.37
N ARG A 60 13.74 -33.84 41.32
CA ARG A 60 12.57 -33.08 40.80
C ARG A 60 12.28 -33.33 39.32
N ALA A 61 12.89 -34.36 38.72
CA ALA A 61 12.88 -34.56 37.28
C ALA A 61 11.47 -34.64 36.66
N THR A 62 10.50 -35.22 37.37
CA THR A 62 9.12 -35.36 36.88
C THR A 62 8.41 -34.02 36.67
N LEU A 63 8.64 -33.03 37.52
CA LEU A 63 8.06 -31.69 37.39
C LEU A 63 8.65 -30.93 36.20
N TYR A 64 9.98 -30.96 36.08
CA TYR A 64 10.70 -30.34 34.96
C TYR A 64 10.31 -30.97 33.62
N VAL A 65 10.26 -32.30 33.52
CA VAL A 65 9.84 -33.00 32.30
C VAL A 65 8.42 -32.62 31.89
N ARG A 66 7.49 -32.53 32.85
CA ARG A 66 6.12 -32.08 32.56
C ARG A 66 6.11 -30.64 32.03
N ARG A 67 6.87 -29.74 32.65
CA ARG A 67 6.93 -28.33 32.24
C ARG A 67 7.59 -28.14 30.89
N ILE A 68 8.69 -28.84 30.61
CA ILE A 68 9.35 -28.89 29.30
C ILE A 68 8.37 -29.36 28.22
N LYS A 69 7.58 -30.41 28.51
CA LYS A 69 6.55 -30.87 27.57
C LYS A 69 5.54 -29.77 27.25
N GLN A 70 5.03 -29.06 28.26
CA GLN A 70 4.12 -27.93 28.05
C GLN A 70 4.74 -26.82 27.19
N LEU A 71 6.04 -26.52 27.41
CA LEU A 71 6.76 -25.53 26.60
C LEU A 71 6.95 -26.01 25.16
N ASN A 72 7.23 -27.29 24.93
CA ASN A 72 7.31 -27.87 23.59
C ASN A 72 5.96 -27.83 22.85
N ASP A 73 4.86 -28.15 23.55
CA ASP A 73 3.52 -28.06 22.97
C ASP A 73 3.20 -26.59 22.59
N ARG A 74 3.62 -25.62 23.43
CA ARG A 74 3.47 -24.20 23.14
C ARG A 74 4.34 -23.73 21.98
N ILE A 75 5.58 -24.21 21.88
CA ILE A 75 6.50 -23.93 20.77
C ILE A 75 5.89 -24.44 19.45
N ALA A 76 5.40 -25.68 19.43
CA ALA A 76 4.75 -26.25 18.25
C ALA A 76 3.53 -25.44 17.80
N GLN A 77 2.76 -24.88 18.75
CA GLN A 77 1.67 -23.96 18.42
C GLN A 77 2.20 -22.64 17.85
N LEU A 78 3.21 -22.04 18.47
CA LEU A 78 3.80 -20.78 18.03
C LEU A 78 4.48 -20.89 16.64
N GLU A 79 5.05 -22.05 16.31
CA GLU A 79 5.59 -22.33 14.97
C GLU A 79 4.50 -22.35 13.90
N LYS A 80 3.35 -22.96 14.20
CA LYS A 80 2.17 -22.91 13.30
C LYS A 80 1.61 -21.50 13.16
N ASP A 81 1.55 -20.77 14.27
CA ASP A 81 1.12 -19.37 14.27
C ASP A 81 2.10 -18.50 13.46
N LEU A 82 3.41 -18.78 13.53
CA LEU A 82 4.44 -18.09 12.78
C LEU A 82 4.26 -18.30 11.28
N GLN A 83 4.07 -19.55 10.85
CA GLN A 83 3.80 -19.87 9.45
C GLN A 83 2.53 -19.16 8.95
N THR A 84 1.46 -19.20 9.74
CA THR A 84 0.20 -18.51 9.42
C THR A 84 0.39 -16.99 9.33
N ALA A 85 1.19 -16.39 10.22
CA ALA A 85 1.50 -14.97 10.19
C ALA A 85 2.35 -14.59 8.97
N GLN A 86 3.30 -15.43 8.57
CA GLN A 86 4.08 -15.24 7.34
C GLN A 86 3.19 -15.27 6.10
N GLU A 87 2.29 -16.25 6.00
CA GLU A 87 1.33 -16.33 4.89
C GLU A 87 0.41 -15.11 4.82
N LYS A 88 -0.09 -14.64 5.97
CA LYS A 88 -0.89 -13.41 6.04
C LYS A 88 -0.10 -12.19 5.58
N LEU A 89 1.17 -12.07 5.97
CA LEU A 89 2.02 -10.98 5.53
C LEU A 89 2.27 -11.00 4.01
N ILE A 90 2.48 -12.19 3.43
CA ILE A 90 2.64 -12.33 1.98
C ILE A 90 1.38 -11.84 1.27
N LYS A 91 0.20 -12.31 1.69
CA LYS A 91 -1.08 -11.88 1.10
C LYS A 91 -1.31 -10.37 1.24
N ALA A 92 -0.97 -9.79 2.39
CA ALA A 92 -1.09 -8.35 2.60
C ALA A 92 -0.14 -7.54 1.68
N LYS A 93 1.10 -8.02 1.48
CA LYS A 93 2.05 -7.41 0.54
C LYS A 93 1.55 -7.48 -0.91
N GLU A 94 0.96 -8.60 -1.31
CA GLU A 94 0.33 -8.74 -2.62
C GLU A 94 -0.83 -7.77 -2.81
N ALA A 95 -1.71 -7.65 -1.81
CA ALA A 95 -2.82 -6.68 -1.83
C ALA A 95 -2.33 -5.23 -2.00
N VAL A 96 -1.28 -4.84 -1.28
CA VAL A 96 -0.64 -3.52 -1.45
C VAL A 96 -0.11 -3.33 -2.87
N LYS A 97 0.55 -4.35 -3.43
CA LYS A 97 1.06 -4.28 -4.80
C LYS A 97 -0.07 -4.09 -5.82
N GLU A 98 -1.16 -4.84 -5.69
CA GLU A 98 -2.32 -4.70 -6.56
C GLU A 98 -2.98 -3.32 -6.44
N ALA A 99 -3.18 -2.82 -5.21
CA ALA A 99 -3.75 -1.51 -4.96
C ALA A 99 -2.89 -0.40 -5.59
N LYS A 100 -1.55 -0.47 -5.44
CA LYS A 100 -0.62 0.45 -6.09
C LYS A 100 -0.75 0.43 -7.61
N MET A 101 -0.77 -0.76 -8.22
CA MET A 101 -0.90 -0.88 -9.68
C MET A 101 -2.21 -0.26 -10.19
N LYS A 102 -3.33 -0.51 -9.51
CA LYS A 102 -4.65 0.06 -9.85
C LYS A 102 -4.63 1.60 -9.74
N LEU A 103 -4.03 2.13 -8.68
CA LEU A 103 -3.90 3.56 -8.46
C LEU A 103 -3.01 4.23 -9.52
N GLU A 104 -1.85 3.64 -9.82
CA GLU A 104 -0.96 4.16 -10.85
C GLU A 104 -1.61 4.20 -12.23
N ALA A 105 -2.37 3.15 -12.60
CA ALA A 105 -3.12 3.13 -13.84
C ALA A 105 -4.10 4.30 -13.94
N LEU A 106 -4.83 4.61 -12.86
CA LEU A 106 -5.74 5.76 -12.81
C LEU A 106 -5.01 7.10 -12.84
N LYS A 107 -3.86 7.23 -12.17
CA LYS A 107 -3.03 8.44 -12.21
C LYS A 107 -2.51 8.71 -13.63
N ARG A 108 -2.01 7.68 -14.32
CA ARG A 108 -1.58 7.78 -15.73
C ARG A 108 -2.75 8.16 -16.64
N HIS A 109 -3.92 7.57 -16.43
CA HIS A 109 -5.12 7.92 -17.19
C HIS A 109 -5.55 9.38 -16.97
N LYS A 110 -5.51 9.87 -15.72
CA LYS A 110 -5.76 11.29 -15.38
C LYS A 110 -4.80 12.22 -16.10
N GLN A 111 -3.50 11.92 -16.08
CA GLN A 111 -2.47 12.71 -16.79
C GLN A 111 -2.71 12.75 -18.30
N LYS A 112 -3.05 11.61 -18.92
CA LYS A 112 -3.39 11.57 -20.35
C LYS A 112 -4.61 12.43 -20.67
N LYS A 113 -5.66 12.36 -19.85
CA LYS A 113 -6.87 13.19 -20.03
C LYS A 113 -6.60 14.68 -19.85
N GLN A 114 -5.76 15.05 -18.88
CA GLN A 114 -5.32 16.43 -18.69
C GLN A 114 -4.55 16.94 -19.92
N LYS A 115 -3.62 16.13 -20.44
CA LYS A 115 -2.84 16.49 -21.64
C LYS A 115 -3.76 16.77 -22.83
N ASN A 116 -4.68 15.86 -23.12
CA ASN A 116 -5.63 16.03 -24.21
C ASN A 116 -6.52 17.27 -24.03
N TYR A 117 -6.93 17.57 -22.79
CA TYR A 117 -7.71 18.77 -22.50
C TYR A 117 -6.93 20.05 -22.80
N ASN A 118 -5.66 20.11 -22.36
CA ASN A 118 -4.80 21.26 -22.61
C ASN A 118 -4.51 21.45 -24.10
N GLU A 119 -4.31 20.36 -24.85
CA GLU A 119 -4.13 20.39 -26.30
C GLU A 119 -5.36 20.97 -27.01
N GLU A 120 -6.56 20.58 -26.58
CA GLU A 120 -7.80 21.10 -27.15
C GLU A 120 -8.08 22.56 -26.75
N GLU A 121 -7.79 22.96 -25.51
CA GLU A 121 -7.85 24.38 -25.13
C GLU A 121 -6.89 25.23 -25.96
N ASN A 122 -5.64 24.79 -26.14
CA ASN A 122 -4.66 25.49 -26.99
C ASN A 122 -5.08 25.54 -28.46
N ARG A 123 -5.83 24.54 -28.94
CA ARG A 123 -6.38 24.54 -30.30
C ARG A 123 -7.52 25.55 -30.43
N LEU A 124 -8.46 25.56 -29.50
CA LEU A 124 -9.57 26.51 -29.47
C LEU A 124 -9.08 27.95 -29.29
N GLU A 125 -8.07 28.17 -28.46
CA GLU A 125 -7.45 29.47 -28.28
C GLU A 125 -6.79 29.97 -29.57
N ARG A 126 -6.05 29.12 -30.28
CA ARG A 126 -5.49 29.47 -31.59
C ARG A 126 -6.56 29.86 -32.61
N ILE A 127 -7.63 29.07 -32.70
CA ILE A 127 -8.77 29.40 -33.59
C ILE A 127 -9.36 30.77 -33.23
N ARG A 128 -9.56 31.06 -31.94
CA ARG A 128 -10.06 32.37 -31.50
C ARG A 128 -9.11 33.52 -31.83
N LEU A 129 -7.80 33.33 -31.67
CA LEU A 129 -6.80 34.33 -32.03
C LEU A 129 -6.79 34.60 -33.54
N ASP A 130 -6.91 33.54 -34.35
CA ASP A 130 -7.01 33.65 -35.80
C ASP A 130 -8.29 34.39 -36.21
N GLU A 131 -9.44 34.05 -35.62
CA GLU A 131 -10.72 34.76 -35.84
C GLU A 131 -10.63 36.24 -35.49
N ILE A 132 -10.03 36.58 -34.34
CA ILE A 132 -9.80 37.98 -33.92
C ILE A 132 -8.86 38.68 -34.92
N GLY A 133 -7.81 38.00 -35.39
CA GLY A 133 -6.88 38.53 -36.38
C GLY A 133 -7.57 38.85 -37.71
N VAL A 134 -8.41 37.94 -38.22
CA VAL A 134 -9.19 38.14 -39.44
C VAL A 134 -10.16 39.31 -39.29
N ILE A 135 -10.89 39.41 -38.16
CA ILE A 135 -11.81 40.51 -37.89
C ILE A 135 -11.06 41.85 -37.85
N LYS A 136 -9.91 41.90 -37.17
CA LYS A 136 -9.11 43.11 -37.06
C LYS A 136 -8.59 43.57 -38.42
N HIS A 137 -8.05 42.65 -39.22
CA HIS A 137 -7.58 42.96 -40.57
C HIS A 137 -8.73 43.39 -41.50
N ALA A 138 -9.89 42.74 -41.41
CA ALA A 138 -11.08 43.15 -42.17
C ALA A 138 -11.53 44.56 -41.80
N ARG A 139 -11.46 44.93 -40.52
CA ARG A 139 -11.75 46.28 -40.04
C ARG A 139 -10.75 47.31 -40.58
N GLU A 140 -9.45 47.03 -40.51
CA GLU A 140 -8.40 47.90 -41.05
C GLU A 140 -8.59 48.19 -42.55
N LEU A 141 -8.99 47.18 -43.33
CA LEU A 141 -9.29 47.34 -44.76
C LEU A 141 -10.54 48.19 -45.05
N LEU A 142 -11.55 48.14 -44.17
CA LEU A 142 -12.74 48.99 -44.30
C LEU A 142 -12.41 50.44 -43.97
N GLU A 143 -11.68 50.67 -42.88
CA GLU A 143 -11.23 52.01 -42.48
C GLU A 143 -10.34 52.64 -43.58
N ALA A 144 -9.42 51.88 -44.19
CA ALA A 144 -8.59 52.35 -45.29
C ALA A 144 -9.33 52.59 -46.63
N ARG A 145 -10.61 52.18 -46.75
CA ARG A 145 -11.46 52.47 -47.93
C ARG A 145 -12.36 53.69 -47.73
N GLU A 146 -12.54 54.12 -46.49
CA GLU A 146 -13.35 55.29 -46.13
C GLU A 146 -12.53 56.60 -46.10
N GLU A 147 -11.19 56.50 -46.13
CA GLU A 147 -10.24 57.59 -46.38
C GLU A 147 -9.94 57.79 -47.88
#